data_AF-A0A1H9TAN1-F1
#
_entry.id   AF-A0A1H9TAN1-F1
#
_cell.length_a   1.000
_cell.length_b   1.000
_cell.length_c   1.000
_cell.angle_alpha   90.00
_cell.angle_beta   90.00
_cell.angle_gamma   90.00
#
_symmetry.space_group_name_H-M   'P 1'
#
loop_
_entity.id
_entity.type
_entity.pdbx_description
1 polymer ?
#
loop_
_entity_poly.entity_id
_entity_poly.type
_entity_poly.pdbx_seq_one_letter_code
_entity_poly.pdbx_strand_id
1 'polypeptide(L)'
;MEKAQQKWWHKSVIYQIYPRSFNDSNGDGIGDIKGIIQKLDYIKKLGIDVIWLSPVYESPNVDNGYDISDYHSILSEYGTMDDMNKLLLESRERGMKIIMDLVVNHTSDQHPWFIEAKKSKDNPYRDYYIWRDPVNGHEPNELNSNFGGSAWEYDENTNQF
;
A
#
# COMPACT_ATOMS: atom_id res chain seq x y z
N MET A 1 17.34 -21.68 31.64
CA MET A 1 16.70 -20.70 30.73
C MET A 1 16.81 -21.25 29.33
N GLU A 2 15.70 -21.55 28.67
CA GLU A 2 15.69 -21.95 27.25
C GLU A 2 16.24 -20.79 26.40
N LYS A 3 17.26 -21.05 25.58
CA LYS A 3 17.69 -20.08 24.57
C LYS A 3 16.55 -19.94 23.57
N ALA A 4 15.96 -18.75 23.47
CA ALA A 4 14.98 -18.44 22.44
C ALA A 4 15.54 -18.84 21.07
N GLN A 5 14.80 -19.66 20.33
CA GLN A 5 15.23 -20.17 19.03
C GLN A 5 15.42 -18.98 18.07
N GLN A 6 16.61 -18.85 17.49
CA GLN A 6 16.87 -17.79 16.52
C GLN A 6 16.05 -18.02 15.26
N LYS A 7 15.16 -17.08 14.95
CA LYS A 7 14.41 -17.04 13.69
C LYS A 7 15.30 -16.52 12.58
N TRP A 8 15.02 -16.91 11.34
CA TRP A 8 15.83 -16.55 10.16
C TRP A 8 15.99 -15.02 10.00
N TRP A 9 14.92 -14.27 10.25
CA TRP A 9 14.90 -12.80 10.08
C TRP A 9 15.73 -12.03 11.11
N HIS A 10 16.15 -12.65 12.23
CA HIS A 10 17.05 -12.00 13.18
C HIS A 10 18.45 -11.74 12.60
N LYS A 11 18.81 -12.39 11.50
CA LYS A 11 20.13 -12.27 10.84
C LYS A 11 20.04 -11.78 9.40
N SER A 12 18.84 -11.45 8.93
CA SER A 12 18.64 -11.05 7.54
C SER A 12 19.06 -9.61 7.29
N VAL A 13 19.68 -9.39 6.14
CA VAL A 13 19.92 -8.04 5.61
C VAL A 13 18.74 -7.66 4.71
N ILE A 14 18.06 -6.57 5.08
CA ILE A 14 16.88 -6.06 4.38
C ILE A 14 17.29 -4.86 3.50
N TYR A 15 16.81 -4.85 2.26
CA TYR A 15 16.96 -3.73 1.33
C TYR A 15 15.58 -3.20 0.94
N GLN A 16 15.30 -1.95 1.24
CA GLN A 16 14.04 -1.32 0.87
C GLN A 16 14.11 -0.78 -0.56
N ILE A 17 13.09 -1.08 -1.37
CA ILE A 17 12.92 -0.55 -2.71
C ILE A 17 11.68 0.33 -2.73
N TYR A 18 11.86 1.58 -3.14
CA TYR A 18 10.80 2.47 -3.58
C TYR A 18 10.66 2.32 -5.12
N PRO A 19 9.64 1.59 -5.63
CA PRO A 19 9.59 1.14 -7.03
C PRO A 19 9.72 2.27 -8.04
N ARG A 20 8.94 3.34 -7.83
CA ARG A 20 8.84 4.51 -8.72
C ARG A 20 10.19 5.14 -9.08
N SER A 21 11.19 5.02 -8.22
CA SER A 21 12.49 5.67 -8.41
C SER A 21 13.66 4.69 -8.48
N PHE A 22 13.39 3.38 -8.58
CA PHE A 22 14.45 2.38 -8.56
C PHE A 22 15.04 2.11 -9.95
N ASN A 23 14.22 1.62 -10.89
CA ASN A 23 14.67 1.36 -12.26
C ASN A 23 13.46 1.29 -13.20
N ASP A 24 13.41 2.17 -14.19
CA ASP A 24 12.45 2.13 -15.30
C ASP A 24 12.90 1.10 -16.35
N SER A 25 12.00 0.23 -16.80
CA SER A 25 12.26 -0.79 -17.81
C SER A 25 11.62 -0.55 -19.17
N ASN A 26 10.68 0.41 -19.27
CA ASN A 26 9.85 0.64 -20.45
C ASN A 26 10.07 2.04 -21.08
N GLY A 27 10.77 2.95 -20.39
CA GLY A 27 11.11 4.29 -20.85
C GLY A 27 10.06 5.36 -20.58
N ASP A 28 9.07 5.12 -19.72
CA ASP A 28 8.04 6.10 -19.34
C ASP A 28 8.49 7.09 -18.24
N GLY A 29 9.68 6.88 -17.66
CA GLY A 29 10.25 7.71 -16.61
C GLY A 29 9.89 7.27 -15.18
N ILE A 30 9.15 6.17 -15.02
CA ILE A 30 8.73 5.61 -13.74
C ILE A 30 9.37 4.23 -13.55
N GLY A 31 9.94 3.99 -12.37
CA GLY A 31 10.47 2.68 -12.04
C GLY A 31 9.36 1.63 -11.84
N ASP A 32 9.58 0.42 -12.35
CA ASP A 32 8.55 -0.61 -12.45
C ASP A 32 9.04 -2.00 -11.96
N ILE A 33 8.12 -2.97 -11.83
CA ILE A 33 8.43 -4.32 -11.31
C ILE A 33 9.44 -5.06 -12.22
N LYS A 34 9.35 -4.89 -13.54
CA LYS A 34 10.29 -5.51 -14.48
C LYS A 34 11.68 -4.93 -14.31
N GLY A 35 11.79 -3.65 -14.01
CA GLY A 35 13.04 -2.99 -13.66
C GLY A 35 13.65 -3.53 -12.38
N ILE A 36 12.84 -3.84 -11.37
CA ILE A 36 13.31 -4.54 -10.16
C ILE A 36 13.85 -5.93 -10.52
N ILE A 37 13.11 -6.69 -11.34
CA ILE A 37 13.52 -8.02 -11.82
C ILE A 37 14.90 -7.95 -12.50
N GLN A 38 15.12 -6.97 -13.38
CA GLN A 38 16.40 -6.76 -14.08
C GLN A 38 17.59 -6.49 -13.13
N LYS A 39 17.34 -6.08 -11.88
CA LYS A 39 18.38 -5.79 -10.89
C LYS A 39 18.50 -6.84 -9.79
N LEU A 40 17.76 -7.95 -9.83
CA LEU A 40 17.83 -8.99 -8.79
C LEU A 40 19.24 -9.57 -8.64
N ASP A 41 20.01 -9.71 -9.72
CA ASP A 41 21.41 -10.18 -9.64
C ASP A 41 22.32 -9.17 -8.94
N TYR A 42 22.09 -7.88 -9.16
CA TYR A 42 22.79 -6.81 -8.43
C TYR A 42 22.45 -6.85 -6.95
N ILE A 43 21.17 -6.94 -6.61
CA ILE A 43 20.69 -7.03 -5.22
C ILE A 43 21.27 -8.27 -4.54
N LYS A 44 21.29 -9.41 -5.24
CA LYS A 44 21.89 -10.64 -4.71
C LYS A 44 23.40 -10.50 -4.48
N LYS A 45 24.12 -9.86 -5.40
CA LYS A 45 25.56 -9.60 -5.27
C LYS A 45 25.90 -8.74 -4.05
N LEU A 46 25.01 -7.82 -3.66
CA LEU A 46 25.16 -7.03 -2.42
C LEU A 46 25.00 -7.88 -1.15
N GLY A 47 24.49 -9.11 -1.23
CA GLY A 47 24.28 -9.98 -0.07
C GLY A 47 22.94 -9.77 0.64
N ILE A 48 21.94 -9.23 -0.06
CA ILE A 48 20.61 -8.99 0.50
C ILE A 48 19.83 -10.31 0.62
N ASP A 49 19.14 -10.49 1.75
CA ASP A 49 18.26 -11.64 2.00
C ASP A 49 16.79 -11.31 1.74
N VAL A 50 16.37 -10.07 2.00
CA VAL A 50 14.98 -9.64 1.91
C VAL A 50 14.87 -8.28 1.21
N ILE A 51 14.00 -8.21 0.22
CA ILE A 51 13.56 -6.95 -0.37
C ILE A 51 12.28 -6.51 0.37
N TRP A 52 12.30 -5.32 0.95
CA TRP A 52 11.09 -4.65 1.43
C TRP A 52 10.58 -3.73 0.32
N LEU A 53 9.43 -4.08 -0.23
CA LEU A 53 8.81 -3.36 -1.33
C LEU A 53 7.77 -2.37 -0.78
N SER A 54 8.00 -1.08 -1.03
CA SER A 54 6.96 -0.05 -0.83
C SER A 54 5.71 -0.34 -1.66
N PRO A 55 4.56 0.31 -1.40
CA PRO A 55 3.28 -0.06 -2.01
C PRO A 55 3.33 -0.14 -3.54
N VAL A 56 2.76 -1.23 -4.07
CA VAL A 56 2.59 -1.48 -5.51
C VAL A 56 1.14 -1.82 -5.89
N TYR A 57 0.22 -1.79 -4.93
CA TYR A 57 -1.18 -2.09 -5.18
C TYR A 57 -1.84 -1.00 -6.02
N GLU A 58 -2.96 -1.33 -6.66
CA GLU A 58 -3.76 -0.35 -7.39
C GLU A 58 -4.18 0.80 -6.45
N SER A 59 -3.94 2.03 -6.92
CA SER A 59 -4.07 3.25 -6.13
C SER A 59 -4.26 4.44 -7.06
N PRO A 60 -5.06 5.46 -6.67
CA PRO A 60 -5.09 6.74 -7.37
C PRO A 60 -3.78 7.55 -7.23
N ASN A 61 -2.84 7.11 -6.39
CA ASN A 61 -1.54 7.72 -6.14
C ASN A 61 -1.60 9.14 -5.56
N VAL A 62 -2.64 9.48 -4.80
CA VAL A 62 -2.69 10.78 -4.11
C VAL A 62 -1.62 10.84 -3.01
N ASP A 63 -1.31 9.71 -2.37
CA ASP A 63 -0.26 9.55 -1.37
C ASP A 63 0.77 8.48 -1.81
N ASN A 64 1.22 8.54 -3.06
CA ASN A 64 2.28 7.67 -3.60
C ASN A 64 2.05 6.15 -3.38
N GLY A 65 0.80 5.71 -3.49
CA GLY A 65 0.42 4.29 -3.40
C GLY A 65 -0.04 3.83 -2.03
N TYR A 66 -0.02 4.69 -1.01
CA TYR A 66 -0.55 4.37 0.32
C TYR A 66 -2.08 4.50 0.40
N ASP A 67 -2.70 5.22 -0.52
CA ASP A 67 -4.15 5.28 -0.76
C ASP A 67 -4.61 4.13 -1.68
N ILE A 68 -4.72 2.91 -1.15
CA ILE A 68 -5.04 1.70 -1.94
C ILE A 68 -6.53 1.67 -2.33
N SER A 69 -6.83 1.50 -3.62
CA SER A 69 -8.21 1.35 -4.16
C SER A 69 -8.58 -0.11 -4.47
N ASP A 70 -7.60 -0.99 -4.71
CA ASP A 70 -7.81 -2.44 -4.80
C ASP A 70 -6.58 -3.21 -4.29
N TYR A 71 -6.77 -3.92 -3.17
CA TYR A 71 -5.74 -4.74 -2.52
C TYR A 71 -5.30 -5.97 -3.34
N HIS A 72 -6.04 -6.34 -4.38
CA HIS A 72 -5.82 -7.56 -5.16
C HIS A 72 -5.22 -7.27 -6.54
N SER A 73 -4.98 -6.00 -6.87
CA SER A 73 -4.44 -5.57 -8.15
C SER A 73 -3.12 -4.83 -7.96
N ILE A 74 -2.30 -4.81 -9.01
CA ILE A 74 -1.05 -4.06 -9.07
C ILE A 74 -1.31 -2.78 -9.86
N LEU A 75 -0.76 -1.66 -9.38
CA LEU A 75 -0.84 -0.38 -10.07
C LEU A 75 -0.27 -0.51 -11.48
N SER A 76 -1.06 -0.10 -12.47
CA SER A 76 -0.69 -0.23 -13.89
C SER A 76 0.65 0.44 -14.25
N GLU A 77 1.04 1.54 -13.58
CA GLU A 77 2.36 2.19 -13.75
C GLU A 77 3.53 1.27 -13.38
N TYR A 78 3.33 0.30 -12.49
CA TYR A 78 4.38 -0.64 -12.07
C TYR A 78 4.35 -1.98 -12.83
N GLY A 79 3.27 -2.27 -13.55
CA GLY A 79 3.12 -3.46 -14.37
C GLY A 79 1.86 -4.25 -14.05
N THR A 80 1.96 -5.58 -14.14
CA THR A 80 0.82 -6.50 -14.03
C THR A 80 0.97 -7.47 -12.85
N MET A 81 -0.11 -8.18 -12.52
CA MET A 81 -0.04 -9.28 -11.55
C MET A 81 0.92 -10.39 -11.99
N ASP A 82 1.06 -10.63 -13.30
CA ASP A 82 2.03 -11.60 -13.83
C ASP A 82 3.47 -11.14 -13.59
N ASP A 83 3.73 -9.84 -13.69
CA ASP A 83 5.05 -9.28 -13.37
C ASP A 83 5.36 -9.42 -11.88
N MET A 84 4.38 -9.22 -11.00
CA MET A 84 4.53 -9.46 -9.56
C MET A 84 4.80 -10.93 -9.25
N ASN A 85 4.05 -11.85 -9.86
CA ASN A 85 4.28 -13.30 -9.75
C ASN A 85 5.70 -13.68 -10.20
N LYS A 86 6.17 -13.07 -11.30
CA LYS A 86 7.53 -13.29 -11.80
C LYS A 86 8.59 -12.75 -10.83
N LEU A 87 8.39 -11.56 -10.26
CA LEU A 87 9.29 -10.99 -9.25
C LEU A 87 9.40 -11.92 -8.01
N LEU A 88 8.28 -12.45 -7.52
CA LEU A 88 8.26 -13.40 -6.40
C LEU A 88 9.01 -14.69 -6.72
N LEU A 89 8.79 -15.25 -7.92
CA LEU A 89 9.47 -16.46 -8.38
C LEU A 89 10.98 -16.23 -8.51
N GLU A 90 11.38 -15.20 -9.24
CA GLU A 90 12.78 -14.91 -9.52
C GLU A 90 13.59 -14.51 -8.29
N SER A 91 12.95 -13.85 -7.31
CA SER A 91 13.56 -13.57 -6.01
C SER A 91 13.80 -14.87 -5.24
N ARG A 92 12.81 -15.78 -5.25
CA ARG A 92 12.91 -17.09 -4.58
C ARG A 92 14.02 -17.96 -5.16
N GLU A 93 14.17 -18.00 -6.49
CA GLU A 93 15.26 -18.75 -7.16
C GLU A 93 16.65 -18.25 -6.74
N ARG A 94 16.76 -16.98 -6.34
CA ARG A 94 17.99 -16.38 -5.81
C ARG A 94 18.13 -16.50 -4.29
N GLY A 95 17.22 -17.22 -3.64
CA GLY A 95 17.15 -17.38 -2.20
C GLY A 95 16.81 -16.07 -1.46
N MET A 96 16.22 -15.09 -2.14
CA MET A 96 15.74 -13.84 -1.55
C MET A 96 14.25 -13.93 -1.24
N LYS A 97 13.80 -13.14 -0.27
CA LYS A 97 12.38 -13.00 0.10
C LYS A 97 11.89 -11.60 -0.22
N ILE A 98 10.58 -11.46 -0.36
CA ILE A 98 9.91 -10.17 -0.50
C ILE A 98 8.99 -9.98 0.68
N ILE A 99 9.08 -8.80 1.30
CA ILE A 99 8.09 -8.26 2.23
C ILE A 99 7.41 -7.11 1.51
N MET A 100 6.08 -7.08 1.56
CA MET A 100 5.28 -5.99 1.00
C MET A 100 4.82 -5.09 2.14
N ASP A 101 4.76 -3.78 1.89
CA ASP A 101 3.92 -2.91 2.71
C ASP A 101 2.46 -3.33 2.59
N LEU A 102 1.72 -3.20 3.70
CA LEU A 102 0.29 -3.49 3.74
C LEU A 102 -0.41 -2.38 4.53
N VAL A 103 -1.11 -1.50 3.81
CA VAL A 103 -1.79 -0.33 4.38
C VAL A 103 -3.23 -0.68 4.66
N VAL A 104 -3.55 -0.95 5.93
CA VAL A 104 -4.90 -1.39 6.35
C VAL A 104 -5.54 -0.46 7.38
N ASN A 105 -4.85 0.63 7.75
CA ASN A 105 -5.43 1.66 8.60
C ASN A 105 -6.51 2.47 7.86
N HIS A 106 -6.34 2.67 6.55
CA HIS A 106 -7.28 3.35 5.68
C HIS A 106 -7.22 2.73 4.26
N THR A 107 -8.22 3.04 3.45
CA THR A 107 -8.24 2.81 2.00
C THR A 107 -8.29 4.14 1.26
N SER A 108 -8.09 4.14 -0.06
CA SER A 108 -8.53 5.25 -0.91
C SER A 108 -10.05 5.48 -0.79
N ASP A 109 -10.49 6.71 -1.00
CA ASP A 109 -11.91 7.06 -1.17
C ASP A 109 -12.51 6.51 -2.48
N GLN A 110 -11.67 6.04 -3.40
CA GLN A 110 -12.09 5.32 -4.60
C GLN A 110 -12.20 3.81 -4.37
N HIS A 111 -11.89 3.31 -3.18
CA HIS A 111 -12.05 1.89 -2.86
C HIS A 111 -13.55 1.51 -2.89
N PRO A 112 -13.94 0.35 -3.48
CA PRO A 112 -15.35 -0.05 -3.58
C PRO A 112 -16.10 -0.04 -2.25
N TRP A 113 -15.44 -0.43 -1.15
CA TRP A 113 -16.03 -0.36 0.19
C TRP A 113 -16.41 1.06 0.60
N PHE A 114 -15.58 2.07 0.35
CA PHE A 114 -15.89 3.45 0.70
C PHE A 114 -17.00 4.01 -0.19
N ILE A 115 -16.95 3.70 -1.49
CA ILE A 115 -17.99 4.06 -2.46
C ILE A 115 -19.34 3.50 -2.02
N GLU A 116 -19.41 2.23 -1.59
CA GLU A 116 -20.65 1.64 -1.06
C GLU A 116 -21.06 2.26 0.27
N ALA A 117 -20.13 2.42 1.22
CA ALA A 117 -20.39 2.99 2.53
C ALA A 117 -20.98 4.42 2.44
N LYS A 118 -20.60 5.20 1.42
CA LYS A 118 -21.12 6.55 1.16
C LYS A 118 -22.54 6.62 0.62
N LYS A 119 -23.08 5.53 0.06
CA LYS A 119 -24.40 5.58 -0.62
C LYS A 119 -25.57 5.82 0.32
N SER A 120 -25.52 5.28 1.53
CA SER A 120 -26.61 5.39 2.50
C SER A 120 -26.13 5.04 3.92
N LYS A 121 -26.84 5.56 4.93
CA LYS A 121 -26.64 5.16 6.34
C LYS A 121 -27.04 3.69 6.60
N ASP A 122 -27.95 3.15 5.78
CA ASP A 122 -28.35 1.74 5.78
C ASP A 122 -27.66 1.04 4.59
N ASN A 123 -26.43 0.59 4.80
CA ASN A 123 -25.61 -0.12 3.81
C ASN A 123 -24.71 -1.14 4.54
N PRO A 124 -24.53 -2.37 4.04
CA PRO A 124 -23.69 -3.38 4.68
C PRO A 124 -22.21 -2.96 4.85
N TYR A 125 -21.72 -2.02 4.06
CA TYR A 125 -20.37 -1.48 4.15
C TYR A 125 -20.25 -0.24 5.05
N ARG A 126 -21.37 0.29 5.59
CA ARG A 126 -21.36 1.57 6.33
C ARG A 126 -20.36 1.57 7.48
N ASP A 127 -20.36 0.50 8.27
CA ASP A 127 -19.53 0.38 9.47
C ASP A 127 -18.07 -0.04 9.19
N TYR A 128 -17.66 -0.12 7.92
CA TYR A 128 -16.24 -0.29 7.56
C TYR A 128 -15.43 1.00 7.81
N TYR A 129 -16.12 2.14 7.86
CA TYR A 129 -15.53 3.47 8.09
C TYR A 129 -16.22 4.17 9.26
N ILE A 130 -15.59 5.23 9.76
CA ILE A 130 -16.09 5.96 10.92
C ILE A 130 -16.92 7.14 10.43
N TRP A 131 -18.24 7.05 10.63
CA TRP A 131 -19.19 8.12 10.30
C TRP A 131 -19.76 8.76 11.56
N ARG A 132 -19.92 10.08 11.59
CA ARG A 132 -20.48 10.80 12.75
C ARG A 132 -21.41 11.93 12.33
N ASP A 133 -22.46 12.14 13.11
CA ASP A 133 -23.33 13.30 12.91
C ASP A 133 -22.58 14.60 13.27
N PRO A 134 -22.88 15.71 12.58
CA PRO A 134 -22.36 17.03 12.94
C PRO A 134 -22.75 17.42 14.38
N VAL A 135 -21.86 18.12 15.08
CA VAL A 135 -22.11 18.68 16.42
C VAL A 135 -22.23 20.19 16.28
N ASN A 136 -23.43 20.74 16.52
CA ASN A 136 -23.74 22.17 16.34
C ASN A 136 -23.45 22.70 14.92
N GLY A 137 -23.58 21.85 13.89
CA GLY A 137 -23.28 22.21 12.50
C GLY A 137 -21.79 22.17 12.15
N HIS A 138 -20.94 21.68 13.05
CA HIS A 138 -19.50 21.55 12.89
C HIS A 138 -19.06 20.08 13.02
N GLU A 139 -17.76 19.86 12.83
CA GLU A 139 -17.09 18.57 12.97
C GLU A 139 -17.36 17.92 14.35
N PRO A 140 -17.34 16.58 14.45
CA PRO A 140 -17.63 15.87 15.70
C PRO A 140 -16.67 16.18 16.86
N ASN A 141 -15.43 16.57 16.57
CA ASN A 141 -14.40 16.98 17.51
C ASN A 141 -13.23 17.69 16.78
N GLU A 142 -12.27 18.18 17.56
CA GLU A 142 -11.09 18.96 17.10
C GLU A 142 -9.91 18.10 16.58
N LEU A 143 -10.14 16.83 16.18
CA LEU A 143 -9.07 16.00 15.64
C LEU A 143 -8.58 16.56 14.30
N ASN A 144 -7.25 16.63 14.14
CA ASN A 144 -6.61 17.16 12.94
C ASN A 144 -5.99 16.05 12.10
N SER A 145 -6.01 16.24 10.78
CA SER A 145 -5.34 15.35 9.83
C SER A 145 -3.84 15.60 9.83
N ASN A 146 -3.06 14.52 9.67
CA ASN A 146 -1.61 14.64 9.45
C ASN A 146 -1.26 15.34 8.13
N PHE A 147 -2.19 15.38 7.18
CA PHE A 147 -2.05 16.09 5.91
C PHE A 147 -2.57 17.55 5.97
N GLY A 148 -2.96 18.01 7.16
CA GLY A 148 -3.44 19.37 7.42
C GLY A 148 -4.97 19.49 7.41
N GLY A 149 -5.50 20.46 8.17
CA GLY A 149 -6.93 20.65 8.36
C GLY A 149 -7.58 19.64 9.32
N SER A 150 -8.91 19.61 9.31
CA SER A 150 -9.70 18.68 10.11
C SER A 150 -9.46 17.22 9.69
N ALA A 151 -9.61 16.28 10.61
CA ALA A 151 -9.65 14.85 10.33
C ALA A 151 -11.03 14.35 9.86
N TRP A 152 -12.03 15.24 9.81
CA TRP A 152 -13.41 14.94 9.45
C TRP A 152 -13.77 15.64 8.14
N GLU A 153 -14.33 14.90 7.18
CA GLU A 153 -14.74 15.40 5.86
C GLU A 153 -16.25 15.22 5.70
N TYR A 154 -16.98 16.29 5.37
CA TYR A 154 -18.43 16.23 5.28
C TYR A 154 -18.91 15.53 4.01
N ASP A 155 -19.81 14.55 4.16
CA ASP A 155 -20.52 13.89 3.07
C ASP A 155 -21.96 14.43 2.95
N GLU A 156 -22.21 15.19 1.90
CA GLU A 156 -23.52 15.80 1.62
C GLU A 156 -24.64 14.77 1.42
N ASN A 157 -24.32 13.57 0.94
CA ASN A 157 -25.32 12.55 0.64
C ASN A 157 -25.96 11.99 1.92
N THR A 158 -25.16 11.79 2.97
CA THR A 158 -25.64 11.25 4.25
C THR A 158 -25.78 12.30 5.36
N ASN A 159 -25.35 13.54 5.10
CA ASN A 159 -25.29 14.63 6.08
C ASN A 159 -24.52 14.23 7.34
N GLN A 160 -23.38 13.58 7.15
CA GLN A 160 -22.46 13.12 8.20
C GLN A 160 -21.02 13.47 7.81
N PHE A 161 -20.14 13.47 8.81
CA PHE A 161 -18.69 13.42 8.62
C PHE A 161 -18.20 11.97 8.64
#